data_AF-R1H456-F1
#
_entry.id   AF-R1H456-F1
#
_cell.length_a   1.000
_cell.length_b   1.000
_cell.length_c   1.000
_cell.angle_alpha   90.00
_cell.angle_beta   90.00
_cell.angle_gamma   90.00
#
_symmetry.space_group_name_H-M   'P 1'
#
loop_
_entity.id
_entity.type
_entity.pdbx_description
1 polymer ?
#
loop_
_entity_poly.entity_id
_entity_poly.type
_entity_poly.pdbx_seq_one_letter_code
_entity_poly.pdbx_strand_id
1 'polypeptide(L)'
;MTNRNGSKNQTYINLTLTRPGDVVISYADGLIKAIGLVAAPCRERSKPHEFGSAGDSWSDTGWEVLIDWEVLAKPIRPKDHLELIAPLLPSKNSPLQATGNGNQGCYLASISDELGNLLLSLANGVNPFFADDIE
;
A
#
# COMPACT_ATOMS: atom_id res chain seq x y z
N MET A 1 -9.54 3.22 16.17
CA MET A 1 -8.26 3.00 16.85
C MET A 1 -7.43 4.25 16.79
N THR A 2 -6.92 4.64 17.93
CA THR A 2 -5.99 5.75 18.12
C THR A 2 -4.60 5.13 18.31
N ASN A 3 -3.56 5.78 17.81
CA ASN A 3 -2.18 5.49 18.20
C ASN A 3 -2.08 5.44 19.74
N ARG A 4 -1.01 4.86 20.29
CA ARG A 4 -0.78 4.72 21.75
C ARG A 4 -0.95 6.03 22.55
N ASN A 5 -0.93 7.17 21.87
CA ASN A 5 -1.13 8.54 22.38
C ASN A 5 -2.54 9.14 22.16
N GLY A 6 -3.53 8.39 21.65
CA GLY A 6 -4.86 8.96 21.39
C GLY A 6 -5.02 9.68 20.02
N SER A 7 -4.04 9.64 19.12
CA SER A 7 -4.16 10.27 17.78
C SER A 7 -4.69 9.30 16.73
N LYS A 8 -5.69 9.68 15.92
CA LYS A 8 -6.18 8.87 14.78
C LYS A 8 -5.09 8.80 13.70
N ASN A 9 -4.58 7.61 13.39
CA ASN A 9 -3.67 7.44 12.26
C ASN A 9 -4.50 7.18 10.99
N GLN A 10 -4.57 8.17 10.11
CA GLN A 10 -5.33 8.09 8.86
C GLN A 10 -4.95 6.87 8.03
N THR A 11 -3.69 6.44 8.07
CA THR A 11 -3.20 5.33 7.26
C THR A 11 -3.71 3.96 7.72
N TYR A 12 -4.07 3.82 9.01
CA TYR A 12 -4.80 2.65 9.51
C TYR A 12 -6.30 2.77 9.28
N ILE A 13 -6.85 3.98 9.32
CA ILE A 13 -8.26 4.22 8.95
C ILE A 13 -8.50 3.85 7.49
N ASN A 14 -7.53 4.09 6.61
CA ASN A 14 -7.66 3.73 5.20
C ASN A 14 -7.93 2.24 5.00
N LEU A 15 -7.50 1.35 5.91
CA LEU A 15 -7.85 -0.07 5.86
C LEU A 15 -9.36 -0.28 5.93
N THR A 16 -10.10 0.52 6.70
CA THR A 16 -11.56 0.40 6.81
C THR A 16 -12.29 1.02 5.63
N LEU A 17 -11.59 1.75 4.76
CA LEU A 17 -12.15 2.43 3.60
C LEU A 17 -12.03 1.59 2.32
N THR A 18 -11.21 0.53 2.32
CA THR A 18 -11.02 -0.36 1.18
C THR A 18 -12.31 -1.10 0.84
N ARG A 19 -12.56 -1.29 -0.45
CA ARG A 19 -13.70 -2.01 -1.01
C ARG A 19 -13.24 -3.13 -1.93
N PRO A 20 -14.01 -4.21 -2.07
CA PRO A 20 -13.75 -5.22 -3.09
C PRO A 20 -13.55 -4.58 -4.47
N GLY A 21 -12.48 -4.97 -5.17
CA GLY A 21 -12.09 -4.41 -6.47
C GLY A 21 -11.13 -3.21 -6.39
N ASP A 22 -10.86 -2.65 -5.21
CA ASP A 22 -9.83 -1.63 -5.08
C ASP A 22 -8.44 -2.23 -5.40
N VAL A 23 -7.64 -1.50 -6.18
CA VAL A 23 -6.25 -1.86 -6.47
C VAL A 23 -5.35 -1.44 -5.31
N VAL A 24 -4.49 -2.35 -4.85
CA VAL A 24 -3.50 -2.11 -3.81
C VAL A 24 -2.10 -2.38 -4.35
N ILE A 25 -1.18 -1.45 -4.09
CA ILE A 25 0.22 -1.53 -4.52
C ILE A 25 1.09 -1.84 -3.30
N SER A 26 1.80 -2.96 -3.32
CA SER A 26 2.68 -3.39 -2.23
C SER A 26 4.06 -2.76 -2.37
N TYR A 27 4.48 -2.01 -1.34
CA TYR A 27 5.80 -1.38 -1.26
C TYR A 27 6.59 -1.90 -0.05
N ALA A 28 7.78 -2.44 -0.30
CA ALA A 28 8.70 -2.92 0.72
C ALA A 28 10.15 -2.80 0.25
N ASP A 29 11.09 -2.52 1.17
CA ASP A 29 12.53 -2.38 0.88
C ASP A 29 12.86 -1.37 -0.22
N GLY A 30 12.05 -0.33 -0.37
CA GLY A 30 12.24 0.66 -1.43
C GLY A 30 11.69 0.25 -2.80
N LEU A 31 10.96 -0.86 -2.88
CA LEU A 31 10.49 -1.46 -4.12
C LEU A 31 8.99 -1.69 -4.10
N ILE A 32 8.33 -1.52 -5.24
CA ILE A 32 7.00 -2.06 -5.51
C ILE A 32 7.19 -3.51 -5.97
N LYS A 33 6.67 -4.47 -5.20
CA LYS A 33 6.92 -5.90 -5.42
C LYS A 33 5.69 -6.69 -5.86
N ALA A 34 4.50 -6.18 -5.57
CA ALA A 34 3.25 -6.84 -5.91
C ALA A 34 2.15 -5.79 -6.10
N ILE A 35 1.15 -6.15 -6.88
CA ILE A 35 -0.09 -5.40 -7.04
C ILE A 35 -1.22 -6.41 -6.81
N GLY A 36 -2.31 -5.97 -6.19
CA GLY A 36 -3.39 -6.87 -5.89
C GLY A 36 -4.73 -6.18 -5.86
N LEU A 37 -5.78 -7.00 -5.85
CA LEU A 37 -7.16 -6.55 -5.73
C LEU A 37 -7.69 -6.90 -4.36
N VAL A 38 -8.38 -5.96 -3.73
CA VAL A 38 -9.13 -6.25 -2.51
C VAL A 38 -10.23 -7.27 -2.84
N ALA A 39 -10.19 -8.42 -2.18
CA ALA A 39 -11.10 -9.53 -2.46
C ALA A 39 -12.40 -9.46 -1.64
N ALA A 40 -12.36 -8.80 -0.49
CA ALA A 40 -13.49 -8.72 0.44
C ALA A 40 -13.48 -7.43 1.27
N PRO A 41 -14.64 -7.01 1.83
CA PRO A 41 -14.69 -5.89 2.76
C PRO A 41 -13.75 -6.10 3.95
N CYS A 42 -13.12 -5.03 4.40
CA CYS A 42 -12.27 -5.02 5.58
C CYS A 42 -13.01 -5.56 6.80
N ARG A 43 -12.35 -6.40 7.60
CA ARG A 43 -12.92 -7.00 8.81
C ARG A 43 -12.05 -6.76 10.02
N GLU A 44 -12.68 -6.67 11.18
CA GLU A 44 -11.95 -6.69 12.45
C GLU A 44 -11.32 -8.07 12.64
N ARG A 45 -10.04 -8.09 13.00
CA ARG A 45 -9.33 -9.31 13.34
C ARG A 45 -8.39 -9.07 14.50
N SER A 46 -8.32 -10.05 15.39
CA SER A 46 -7.31 -10.07 16.44
C SER A 46 -5.91 -10.15 15.83
N LYS A 47 -4.92 -9.51 16.45
CA LYS A 47 -3.52 -9.59 16.00
C LYS A 47 -3.10 -11.07 15.86
N PRO A 48 -2.58 -11.51 14.69
CA PRO A 48 -2.09 -12.87 14.56
C PRO A 48 -0.92 -13.12 15.52
N HIS A 49 -0.93 -14.27 16.19
CA HIS A 49 0.11 -14.66 17.16
C HIS A 49 1.50 -14.75 16.52
N GLU A 50 1.56 -14.93 15.20
CA GLU A 50 2.77 -15.09 14.37
C GLU A 50 3.63 -13.83 14.27
N PHE A 51 3.09 -12.64 14.58
CA PHE A 51 3.83 -11.38 14.52
C PHE A 51 4.92 -11.24 15.60
N GLY A 52 4.94 -12.12 16.62
CA GLY A 52 5.97 -12.15 17.66
C GLY A 52 6.24 -10.76 18.26
N SER A 53 7.52 -10.45 18.52
CA SER A 53 7.96 -9.17 19.09
C SER A 53 7.83 -7.98 18.14
N ALA A 54 7.74 -8.20 16.82
CA ALA A 54 7.52 -7.14 15.84
C ALA A 54 6.10 -6.52 15.97
N GLY A 55 5.16 -7.28 16.54
CA GLY A 55 3.79 -6.84 16.81
C GLY A 55 3.57 -6.25 18.21
N ASP A 56 4.57 -6.16 19.10
CA ASP A 56 4.39 -5.71 20.50
C ASP A 56 3.95 -4.24 20.62
N SER A 57 4.15 -3.47 19.54
CA SER A 57 3.73 -2.07 19.46
C SER A 57 2.30 -1.87 18.95
N TRP A 58 1.57 -2.95 18.62
CA TRP A 58 0.22 -2.92 18.05
C TRP A 58 -0.85 -3.37 19.04
N SER A 59 -2.05 -2.80 18.89
CA SER A 59 -3.24 -3.17 19.66
C SER A 59 -3.67 -4.62 19.37
N ASP A 60 -4.28 -5.31 20.36
CA ASP A 60 -4.76 -6.69 20.20
C ASP A 60 -5.92 -6.83 19.21
N THR A 61 -6.66 -5.74 19.00
CA THR A 61 -7.66 -5.61 17.94
C THR A 61 -7.04 -4.85 16.77
N GLY A 62 -7.24 -5.35 15.55
CA GLY A 62 -6.77 -4.73 14.31
C GLY A 62 -7.75 -4.92 13.15
N TRP A 63 -7.30 -4.54 11.95
CA TRP A 63 -8.06 -4.66 10.71
C TRP A 63 -7.33 -5.59 9.76
N GLU A 64 -8.08 -6.44 9.07
CA GLU A 64 -7.57 -7.29 8.01
C GLU A 64 -8.27 -6.94 6.70
N VAL A 65 -7.46 -6.76 5.65
CA VAL A 65 -7.91 -6.61 4.27
C VAL A 65 -7.42 -7.84 3.51
N LEU A 66 -8.34 -8.59 2.92
CA LEU A 66 -8.01 -9.73 2.07
C LEU A 66 -7.68 -9.18 0.68
N ILE A 67 -6.48 -9.49 0.20
CA ILE A 67 -5.96 -9.01 -1.08
C ILE A 67 -5.47 -10.22 -1.86
N ASP A 68 -5.96 -10.36 -3.09
CA ASP A 68 -5.47 -11.32 -4.06
C ASP A 68 -4.28 -10.69 -4.76
N TRP A 69 -3.08 -11.17 -4.42
CA TRP A 69 -1.81 -10.57 -4.84
C TRP A 69 -1.26 -11.24 -6.09
N GLU A 70 -0.80 -10.41 -7.01
CA GLU A 70 0.11 -10.80 -8.08
C GLU A 70 1.51 -10.24 -7.81
N VAL A 71 2.50 -11.12 -7.75
CA VAL A 71 3.89 -10.74 -7.49
C VAL A 71 4.55 -10.34 -8.80
N LEU A 72 5.14 -9.14 -8.83
CA LEU A 72 5.86 -8.66 -10.01
C LEU A 72 7.19 -9.40 -10.17
N ALA A 73 7.39 -10.00 -11.34
CA ALA A 73 8.64 -10.66 -11.70
C ALA A 73 9.84 -9.68 -11.68
N LYS A 74 9.59 -8.42 -12.07
CA LYS A 74 10.53 -7.30 -11.99
C LYS A 74 9.96 -6.22 -11.07
N PRO A 75 10.41 -6.17 -9.81
CA PRO A 75 10.02 -5.10 -8.89
C PRO A 75 10.43 -3.73 -9.42
N ILE A 76 9.61 -2.73 -9.15
CA ILE A 76 9.85 -1.35 -9.57
C ILE A 76 10.48 -0.61 -8.42
N ARG A 77 11.47 0.24 -8.69
CA ARG A 77 12.04 1.15 -7.71
C ARG A 77 11.49 2.56 -7.96
N PRO A 78 10.53 3.07 -7.14
CA PRO A 78 9.92 4.39 -7.37
C PRO A 78 10.93 5.54 -7.46
N LYS A 79 12.07 5.42 -6.77
CA LYS A 79 13.15 6.42 -6.83
C LYS A 79 13.73 6.60 -8.22
N ASP A 80 13.70 5.59 -9.07
CA ASP A 80 14.26 5.66 -10.41
C ASP A 80 13.29 6.39 -11.38
N HIS A 81 12.06 6.69 -10.93
CA HIS A 81 11.01 7.38 -11.67
C HIS A 81 10.50 8.63 -10.93
N LEU A 82 11.33 9.19 -10.05
CA LEU A 82 10.98 10.27 -9.13
C LEU A 82 10.45 11.53 -9.84
N GLU A 83 10.98 11.84 -11.02
CA GLU A 83 10.55 12.97 -11.84
C GLU A 83 9.09 12.87 -12.30
N LEU A 84 8.58 11.64 -12.47
CA LEU A 84 7.19 11.37 -12.85
C LEU A 84 6.30 11.23 -11.60
N ILE A 85 6.82 10.59 -10.55
CA ILE A 85 6.04 10.25 -9.35
C ILE A 85 5.88 11.45 -8.41
N ALA A 86 6.95 12.21 -8.14
CA ALA A 86 6.94 13.27 -7.13
C ALA A 86 5.85 14.34 -7.34
N PRO A 87 5.58 14.81 -8.57
CA PRO A 87 4.51 15.79 -8.82
C PRO A 87 3.10 15.28 -8.48
N LEU A 88 2.90 13.96 -8.49
CA LEU A 88 1.60 13.33 -8.27
C LEU A 88 1.40 12.87 -6.82
N LEU A 89 2.41 13.04 -5.95
CA LEU A 89 2.32 12.62 -4.55
C LEU A 89 1.29 13.49 -3.79
N PRO A 90 0.43 12.88 -2.97
CA PRO A 90 -0.51 13.63 -2.12
C PRO A 90 0.21 14.63 -1.21
N SER A 91 -0.34 15.81 -1.03
CA SER A 91 0.24 16.82 -0.11
C SER A 91 0.13 16.42 1.37
N LYS A 92 -0.75 15.48 1.72
CA LYS A 92 -0.94 14.92 3.07
C LYS A 92 -1.08 13.42 3.01
N ASN A 93 -0.55 12.72 4.03
CA ASN A 93 -0.58 11.26 4.15
C ASN A 93 0.01 10.53 2.93
N SER A 94 0.98 11.15 2.26
CA SER A 94 1.66 10.55 1.10
C SER A 94 2.36 9.24 1.46
N PRO A 95 2.36 8.22 0.58
CA PRO A 95 3.15 7.00 0.80
C PRO A 95 4.66 7.27 0.77
N LEU A 96 5.09 8.23 -0.06
CA LEU A 96 6.51 8.59 -0.25
C LEU A 96 6.75 10.07 0.05
N GLN A 97 7.98 10.38 0.45
CA GLN A 97 8.52 11.74 0.47
C GLN A 97 8.82 12.19 -0.97
N ALA A 98 8.96 13.50 -1.19
CA ALA A 98 9.43 14.05 -2.46
C ALA A 98 10.85 13.58 -2.85
N THR A 99 11.60 13.04 -1.89
CA THR A 99 12.92 12.39 -2.09
C THR A 99 12.81 10.90 -2.46
N GLY A 100 11.59 10.37 -2.56
CA GLY A 100 11.28 8.97 -2.89
C GLY A 100 11.50 7.97 -1.74
N ASN A 101 11.79 8.45 -0.54
CA ASN A 101 11.82 7.62 0.66
C ASN A 101 10.39 7.28 1.11
N GLY A 102 10.14 6.04 1.52
CA GLY A 102 8.87 5.66 2.16
C GLY A 102 8.67 6.41 3.48
N ASN A 103 7.45 6.86 3.74
CA ASN A 103 7.11 7.48 5.02
C ASN A 103 6.94 6.42 6.11
N GLN A 104 7.76 6.50 7.16
CA GLN A 104 7.63 5.64 8.34
C GLN A 104 6.29 5.89 9.03
N GLY A 105 5.61 4.82 9.45
CA GLY A 105 4.29 4.91 10.09
C GLY A 105 3.12 5.12 9.13
N CYS A 106 3.38 5.12 7.81
CA CYS A 106 2.35 5.06 6.77
C CYS A 106 2.11 3.60 6.38
N TYR A 107 0.98 3.03 6.80
CA TYR A 107 0.65 1.64 6.49
C TYR A 107 -0.10 1.51 5.16
N LEU A 108 -1.20 2.26 5.00
CA LEU A 108 -1.95 2.34 3.75
C LEU A 108 -2.26 3.81 3.43
N ALA A 109 -1.81 4.28 2.26
CA ALA A 109 -2.12 5.62 1.76
C ALA A 109 -3.13 5.52 0.61
N SER A 110 -4.16 6.37 0.64
CA SER A 110 -4.95 6.63 -0.56
C SER A 110 -4.15 7.53 -1.50
N ILE A 111 -4.15 7.17 -2.78
CA ILE A 111 -3.50 7.92 -3.86
C ILE A 111 -4.56 8.28 -4.90
N SER A 112 -4.26 9.28 -5.74
CA SER A 112 -5.12 9.62 -6.88
C SER A 112 -5.08 8.54 -7.95
N ASP A 113 -6.12 8.45 -8.76
CA ASP A 113 -6.16 7.59 -9.95
C ASP A 113 -5.00 7.90 -10.90
N GLU A 114 -4.60 9.17 -11.01
CA GLU A 114 -3.47 9.58 -11.84
C GLU A 114 -2.15 8.95 -11.38
N LEU A 115 -1.86 8.98 -10.07
CA LEU A 115 -0.68 8.30 -9.53
C LEU A 115 -0.81 6.78 -9.64
N GLY A 116 -2.00 6.23 -9.37
CA GLY A 116 -2.27 4.80 -9.53
C GLY A 116 -1.98 4.31 -10.95
N ASN A 117 -2.54 4.98 -11.96
CA ASN A 117 -2.37 4.67 -13.37
C ASN A 117 -0.92 4.80 -13.83
N LEU A 118 -0.18 5.80 -13.33
CA LEU A 118 1.26 5.92 -13.58
C LEU A 118 2.02 4.68 -13.05
N LEU A 119 1.76 4.28 -11.81
CA LEU A 119 2.44 3.13 -11.21
C LEU A 119 2.10 1.81 -11.91
N LEU A 120 0.83 1.62 -12.32
CA LEU A 120 0.40 0.47 -13.13
C LEU A 120 1.09 0.46 -14.50
N SER A 121 1.21 1.63 -15.14
CA SER A 121 1.91 1.76 -16.44
C SER A 121 3.40 1.42 -16.32
N LEU A 122 4.06 1.88 -15.25
CA LEU A 122 5.45 1.51 -14.97
C LEU A 122 5.57 0.00 -14.71
N ALA A 123 4.62 -0.61 -14.00
CA ALA A 123 4.61 -2.04 -13.73
C ALA A 123 4.50 -2.85 -15.02
N ASN A 124 3.54 -2.51 -15.87
CA ASN A 124 3.32 -3.18 -17.15
C ASN A 124 4.51 -3.02 -18.09
N GLY A 125 5.15 -1.84 -18.10
CA GLY A 125 6.32 -1.57 -18.96
C GLY A 125 7.51 -2.50 -18.70
N VAL A 126 7.66 -3.02 -17.47
CA VAL A 126 8.72 -3.98 -17.12
C VAL A 126 8.22 -5.41 -16.89
N ASN A 127 6.91 -5.59 -16.69
CA ASN A 127 6.20 -6.86 -16.52
C ASN A 127 5.05 -6.95 -17.54
N PRO A 128 5.30 -7.20 -18.83
CA PRO A 128 4.26 -7.10 -19.87
C PRO A 128 3.13 -8.15 -19.76
N PHE A 129 3.32 -9.20 -18.97
CA PHE A 129 2.29 -10.23 -18.72
C PHE A 129 1.37 -9.88 -17.54
N PHE A 130 1.70 -8.84 -16.77
CA PHE A 130 0.95 -8.41 -15.58
C PHE A 130 -0.43 -7.84 -15.92
N ALA A 131 -0.58 -7.18 -17.07
CA ALA A 131 -1.84 -6.52 -17.43
C ALA A 131 -2.91 -7.48 -17.96
N ASP A 132 -2.54 -8.71 -18.33
CA ASP A 132 -3.46 -9.69 -18.91
C ASP A 132 -4.27 -10.46 -17.83
N ASP A 133 -3.86 -10.38 -16.56
CA ASP A 133 -4.46 -11.13 -15.44
C ASP A 133 -5.36 -10.28 -14.52
N ILE A 134 -5.52 -8.97 -14.82
CA ILE A 134 -6.33 -8.00 -14.03
C ILE A 134 -7.53 -7.47 -14.84
N GLU A 135 -8.22 -8.35 -15.57
CA GLU A 135 -9.55 -8.08 -16.18
C GLU A 135 -10.71 -8.66 -15.37
#